data_AF-A0A1M7GUP8-F1
#
_entry.id   AF-A0A1M7GUP8-F1
#
_cell.length_a   1.000
_cell.length_b   1.000
_cell.length_c   1.000
_cell.angle_alpha   90.00
_cell.angle_beta   90.00
_cell.angle_gamma   90.00
#
_symmetry.space_group_name_H-M   'P 1'
#
loop_
_entity.id
_entity.type
_entity.pdbx_description
1 polymer ?
#
loop_
_entity_poly.entity_id
_entity_poly.type
_entity_poly.pdbx_seq_one_letter_code
_entity_poly.pdbx_strand_id
1 'polypeptide(L)'
;MEKLNETLKTEFSIAASALKKRIEERPDRESLRNLIEKSGLGRFRISRKMTNDELKSLSEKGGIVGVDGSTNNTAGSFPYVITVQQSLAKSTTVEEEIYCSRVLCPLFMKDEVDEAGYLELVKSSLASLEAMAAIEAIEKLKPAVILVDGSLVRLKIEAKNLWEDLKKEAIDREILLVGVVEGITTKIISNVLREFLPEAVRGACDWELLFGALDVGEGLEVIPTGIKEGFRTVFIRTSIDPKPIGIDLLEEQYEYIKQVENLIFTLTPRDSRGIPLWLDLVDKKVKISDALLEGLLKMYLGEDFSEFLTPKRAKRTP
;
A
#
# COMPACT_ATOMS: atom_id res chain seq x y z
N MET A 1 10.31 37.14 -5.30
CA MET A 1 11.26 36.05 -5.58
C MET A 1 12.21 35.98 -4.39
N GLU A 2 12.08 34.98 -3.53
CA GLU A 2 13.00 34.80 -2.41
C GLU A 2 14.43 34.62 -2.94
N LYS A 3 15.40 35.31 -2.34
CA LYS A 3 16.82 35.12 -2.67
C LYS A 3 17.23 33.74 -2.18
N LEU A 4 17.26 32.75 -3.08
CA LEU A 4 17.81 31.43 -2.76
C LEU A 4 19.29 31.58 -2.37
N ASN A 5 19.65 30.98 -1.23
CA ASN A 5 21.01 30.83 -0.77
C ASN A 5 21.85 30.05 -1.82
N GLU A 6 23.06 30.51 -2.12
CA GLU A 6 23.95 29.86 -3.11
C GLU A 6 24.33 28.42 -2.72
N THR A 7 24.48 28.12 -1.44
CA THR A 7 24.65 26.74 -0.96
C THR A 7 23.45 25.88 -1.33
N LEU A 8 22.23 26.38 -1.12
CA LEU A 8 21.00 25.65 -1.47
C LEU A 8 20.92 25.39 -2.98
N LYS A 9 21.27 26.38 -3.82
CA LYS A 9 21.32 26.19 -5.27
C LYS A 9 22.33 25.11 -5.67
N THR A 10 23.50 25.11 -5.03
CA THR A 10 24.56 24.14 -5.31
C THR A 10 24.12 22.73 -4.94
N GLU A 11 23.65 22.51 -3.71
CA GLU A 11 23.17 21.21 -3.23
C GLU A 11 21.98 20.71 -4.07
N PHE A 12 21.03 21.58 -4.42
CA PHE A 12 19.91 21.21 -5.27
C PHE A 12 20.35 20.84 -6.69
N SER A 13 21.34 21.54 -7.24
CA SER A 13 21.91 21.22 -8.55
C SER A 13 22.59 19.85 -8.56
N ILE A 14 23.31 19.49 -7.49
CA ILE A 14 23.91 18.16 -7.31
C ILE A 14 22.81 17.09 -7.26
N ALA A 15 21.79 17.29 -6.43
CA ALA A 15 20.65 16.36 -6.32
C ALA A 15 19.92 16.19 -7.66
N ALA A 16 19.64 17.29 -8.36
CA ALA A 16 18.98 17.27 -9.66
C ALA A 16 19.82 16.56 -10.72
N SER A 17 21.15 16.75 -10.71
CA SER A 17 22.06 16.07 -11.62
C SER A 17 22.10 14.56 -11.36
N ALA A 18 22.10 14.13 -10.09
CA ALA A 18 22.00 12.72 -9.72
C ALA A 18 20.70 12.08 -10.21
N LEU A 19 19.56 12.77 -10.07
CA LEU A 19 18.27 12.28 -10.56
C LEU A 19 18.21 12.19 -12.09
N LYS A 20 18.72 13.21 -12.80
CA LYS A 20 18.80 13.19 -14.28
C LYS A 20 19.63 12.03 -14.78
N LYS A 21 20.80 11.80 -14.17
CA LYS A 21 21.68 10.69 -14.51
C LYS A 21 20.98 9.34 -14.39
N ARG A 22 20.13 9.14 -13.37
CA ARG A 22 19.35 7.91 -13.22
C ARG A 22 18.35 7.70 -14.36
N ILE A 23 17.71 8.76 -14.83
CA ILE A 23 16.76 8.69 -15.95
C ILE A 23 17.51 8.41 -17.27
N GLU A 24 18.63 9.09 -17.49
CA GLU A 24 19.45 8.99 -18.70
C GLU A 24 20.15 7.63 -18.85
N GLU A 25 20.69 7.09 -17.74
CA GLU A 25 21.40 5.80 -17.74
C GLU A 25 20.48 4.60 -17.49
N ARG A 26 19.17 4.81 -17.33
CA ARG A 26 18.23 3.70 -17.20
C ARG A 26 18.19 2.93 -18.53
N PRO A 27 18.27 1.58 -18.51
CA PRO A 27 18.11 0.79 -19.72
C PRO A 27 16.80 1.12 -20.43
N ASP A 28 16.82 1.13 -21.75
CA ASP A 28 15.61 1.25 -22.54
C ASP A 28 14.68 0.05 -22.32
N ARG A 29 13.43 0.18 -22.76
CA ARG A 29 12.38 -0.81 -22.55
C ARG A 29 12.78 -2.21 -23.04
N GLU A 30 13.32 -2.32 -24.25
CA GLU A 30 13.64 -3.63 -24.83
C GLU A 30 14.85 -4.25 -24.14
N SER A 31 15.87 -3.45 -23.88
CA SER A 31 17.07 -3.89 -23.14
C SER A 31 16.72 -4.40 -21.74
N LEU A 32 15.90 -3.67 -20.98
CA LEU A 32 15.49 -4.07 -19.63
C LEU A 32 14.71 -5.40 -19.67
N ARG A 33 13.74 -5.53 -20.57
CA ARG A 33 12.92 -6.75 -20.69
C ARG A 33 13.78 -7.97 -21.05
N ASN A 34 14.70 -7.81 -21.99
CA ASN A 34 15.65 -8.84 -22.37
C ASN A 34 16.55 -9.28 -21.19
N LEU A 35 17.01 -8.35 -20.35
CA LEU A 35 17.78 -8.67 -19.15
C LEU A 35 16.95 -9.46 -18.12
N ILE A 36 15.70 -9.05 -17.89
CA ILE A 36 14.78 -9.72 -16.97
C ILE A 36 14.53 -11.16 -17.41
N GLU A 37 14.23 -11.40 -18.70
CA GLU A 37 13.99 -12.76 -19.20
C GLU A 37 15.25 -13.62 -19.17
N LYS A 38 16.40 -13.09 -19.61
CA LYS A 38 17.67 -13.84 -19.66
C LYS A 38 18.19 -14.21 -18.27
N SER A 39 17.95 -13.37 -17.27
CA SER A 39 18.33 -13.65 -15.88
C SER A 39 17.42 -14.69 -15.20
N GLY A 40 16.28 -15.02 -15.81
CA GLY A 40 15.27 -15.88 -15.19
C GLY A 40 14.55 -15.24 -14.00
N LEU A 41 14.67 -13.92 -13.82
CA LEU A 41 14.10 -13.17 -12.69
C LEU A 41 12.57 -13.28 -12.63
N GLY A 42 11.93 -13.33 -13.80
CA GLY A 42 10.48 -13.26 -13.90
C GLY A 42 9.97 -13.51 -15.30
N ARG A 43 8.64 -13.49 -15.46
CA ARG A 43 7.95 -13.74 -16.72
C ARG A 43 6.89 -12.69 -16.97
N PHE A 44 6.85 -12.16 -18.20
CA PHE A 44 5.80 -11.24 -18.63
C PHE A 44 4.51 -12.01 -18.96
N ARG A 45 3.37 -11.45 -18.55
CA ARG A 45 2.03 -12.02 -18.74
C ARG A 45 1.08 -10.92 -19.19
N ILE A 46 0.21 -11.23 -20.14
CA ILE A 46 -0.82 -10.30 -20.62
C ILE A 46 -2.14 -10.66 -19.96
N SER A 47 -2.74 -9.69 -19.29
CA SER A 47 -4.05 -9.79 -18.63
C SER A 47 -5.15 -9.21 -19.49
N ARG A 48 -6.36 -9.67 -19.23
CA ARG A 48 -7.57 -9.22 -19.92
C ARG A 48 -8.58 -8.71 -18.91
N LYS A 49 -9.49 -7.86 -19.37
CA LYS A 49 -10.68 -7.56 -18.58
C LYS A 49 -11.58 -8.80 -18.49
N MET A 50 -12.18 -8.98 -17.33
CA MET A 50 -13.17 -10.01 -17.07
C MET A 50 -14.45 -9.67 -17.83
N THR A 51 -15.14 -10.72 -18.25
CA THR A 51 -16.48 -10.64 -18.83
C THR A 51 -17.52 -10.41 -17.75
N ASN A 52 -18.72 -9.98 -18.15
CA ASN A 52 -19.83 -9.80 -17.21
C ASN A 52 -20.22 -11.11 -16.52
N ASP A 53 -20.13 -12.26 -17.19
CA ASP A 53 -20.45 -13.56 -16.59
C ASP A 53 -19.44 -13.96 -15.51
N GLU A 54 -18.15 -13.68 -15.73
CA GLU A 54 -17.12 -13.91 -14.71
C GLU A 54 -17.31 -12.98 -13.49
N LEU A 55 -17.66 -11.71 -13.71
CA LEU A 55 -17.98 -10.77 -12.63
C LEU A 55 -19.24 -11.18 -11.88
N LYS A 56 -20.26 -11.66 -12.59
CA LYS A 56 -21.49 -12.17 -11.99
C LYS A 56 -21.21 -13.39 -11.12
N SER A 57 -20.41 -14.34 -11.62
CA SER A 57 -19.98 -15.50 -10.84
C SER A 57 -19.24 -15.09 -9.56
N LEU A 58 -18.38 -14.06 -9.63
CA LEU A 58 -17.70 -13.51 -8.46
C LEU A 58 -18.67 -12.90 -7.44
N SER A 59 -19.65 -12.14 -7.92
CA SER A 59 -20.71 -11.55 -7.10
C SER A 59 -21.56 -12.62 -6.39
N GLU A 60 -21.91 -13.71 -7.09
CA GLU A 60 -22.67 -14.83 -6.54
C GLU A 60 -21.89 -15.60 -5.48
N LYS A 61 -20.55 -15.61 -5.55
CA LYS A 61 -19.64 -16.17 -4.54
C LYS A 61 -19.38 -15.23 -3.34
N GLY A 62 -20.12 -14.13 -3.21
CA GLY A 62 -19.98 -13.17 -2.11
C GLY A 62 -19.31 -11.86 -2.51
N GLY A 63 -18.80 -11.74 -3.74
CA GLY A 63 -18.24 -10.50 -4.26
C GLY A 63 -16.87 -10.16 -3.69
N ILE A 64 -16.58 -8.85 -3.64
CA ILE A 64 -15.27 -8.32 -3.30
C ILE A 64 -15.39 -7.46 -2.06
N VAL A 65 -14.48 -7.65 -1.12
CA VAL A 65 -14.28 -6.74 0.01
C VAL A 65 -13.00 -5.96 -0.20
N GLY A 66 -13.07 -4.64 -0.09
CA GLY A 66 -11.90 -3.76 -0.01
C GLY A 66 -11.59 -3.46 1.46
N VAL A 67 -10.31 -3.48 1.82
CA VAL A 67 -9.82 -3.18 3.18
C VAL A 67 -8.75 -2.11 3.11
N ASP A 68 -8.90 -1.06 3.91
CA ASP A 68 -7.90 -0.01 4.07
C ASP A 68 -7.94 0.59 5.49
N GLY A 69 -6.88 1.30 5.87
CA GLY A 69 -6.66 1.91 7.16
C GLY A 69 -6.29 3.39 7.06
N SER A 70 -6.86 4.21 7.94
CA SER A 70 -6.48 5.61 8.11
C SER A 70 -5.88 5.84 9.49
N THR A 71 -4.87 6.71 9.53
CA THR A 71 -4.29 7.25 10.78
C THR A 71 -4.30 8.77 10.70
N ASN A 72 -4.70 9.44 11.78
CA ASN A 72 -4.52 10.88 11.93
C ASN A 72 -4.11 11.21 13.36
N ASN A 73 -3.28 12.25 13.52
CA ASN A 73 -2.62 12.59 14.78
C ASN A 73 -2.82 14.06 15.12
N THR A 74 -2.89 14.37 16.41
CA THR A 74 -2.82 15.76 16.86
C THR A 74 -1.44 16.34 16.59
N ALA A 75 -1.36 17.66 16.41
CA ALA A 75 -0.10 18.36 16.16
C ALA A 75 0.83 18.49 17.39
N GLY A 76 0.44 17.97 18.56
CA GLY A 76 1.20 18.11 19.79
C GLY A 76 2.58 17.47 19.73
N SER A 77 3.50 17.96 20.56
CA SER A 77 4.83 17.36 20.69
C SER A 77 4.77 16.14 21.60
N PHE A 78 5.53 15.09 21.28
CA PHE A 78 5.71 13.93 22.15
C PHE A 78 6.05 14.37 23.60
N PRO A 79 5.44 13.78 24.65
CA PRO A 79 4.47 12.68 24.67
C PRO A 79 3.00 13.11 24.51
N TYR A 80 2.71 14.40 24.28
CA TYR A 80 1.37 14.97 24.16
C TYR A 80 0.81 14.83 22.74
N VAL A 81 0.75 13.59 22.26
CA VAL A 81 0.17 13.25 20.96
C VAL A 81 -0.98 12.26 21.14
N ILE A 82 -2.08 12.51 20.46
CA ILE A 82 -3.21 11.58 20.34
C ILE A 82 -3.26 11.14 18.88
N THR A 83 -3.11 9.84 18.67
CA THR A 83 -3.20 9.19 17.37
C THR A 83 -4.53 8.45 17.30
N VAL A 84 -5.35 8.77 16.32
CA VAL A 84 -6.61 8.07 16.04
C VAL A 84 -6.41 7.25 14.79
N GLN A 85 -6.78 5.97 14.87
CA GLN A 85 -6.69 5.03 13.77
C GLN A 85 -8.03 4.35 13.57
N GLN A 86 -8.36 4.09 12.32
CA GLN A 86 -9.48 3.24 11.96
C GLN A 86 -9.17 2.47 10.70
N SER A 87 -9.77 1.30 10.57
CA SER A 87 -9.78 0.50 9.35
C SER A 87 -11.22 0.23 8.95
N LEU A 88 -11.43 0.00 7.65
CA LEU A 88 -12.72 -0.29 7.07
C LEU A 88 -12.59 -1.51 6.15
N ALA A 89 -13.46 -2.50 6.34
CA ALA A 89 -13.74 -3.50 5.33
C ALA A 89 -15.13 -3.25 4.72
N LYS A 90 -15.18 -3.12 3.39
CA LYS A 90 -16.39 -2.79 2.64
C LYS A 90 -16.65 -3.74 1.49
N SER A 91 -17.84 -4.36 1.47
CA SER A 91 -18.29 -5.29 0.43
C SER A 91 -18.94 -4.60 -0.76
N THR A 92 -18.75 -5.15 -1.96
CA THR A 92 -19.47 -4.76 -3.19
C THR A 92 -20.91 -5.29 -3.25
N THR A 93 -21.25 -6.27 -2.43
CA THR A 93 -22.53 -7.01 -2.49
C THR A 93 -23.41 -6.80 -1.25
N VAL A 94 -22.82 -6.38 -0.15
CA VAL A 94 -23.49 -6.19 1.15
C VAL A 94 -23.26 -4.75 1.61
N GLU A 95 -24.31 -4.11 2.13
CA GLU A 95 -24.23 -2.72 2.62
C GLU A 95 -23.52 -2.59 3.97
N GLU A 96 -23.52 -3.67 4.77
CA GLU A 96 -22.83 -3.71 6.07
C GLU A 96 -21.34 -3.39 5.92
N GLU A 97 -20.86 -2.51 6.80
CA GLU A 97 -19.49 -2.04 6.84
C GLU A 97 -18.87 -2.40 8.19
N ILE A 98 -17.65 -2.90 8.14
CA ILE A 98 -16.92 -3.33 9.32
C ILE A 98 -15.84 -2.30 9.61
N TYR A 99 -15.93 -1.69 10.79
CA TYR A 99 -14.97 -0.72 11.28
C TYR A 99 -14.22 -1.28 12.50
N CYS A 100 -12.88 -1.20 12.47
CA CYS A 100 -12.05 -1.42 13.65
C CYS A 100 -11.26 -0.15 13.94
N SER A 101 -11.41 0.42 15.13
CA SER A 101 -10.81 1.71 15.51
C SER A 101 -10.01 1.62 16.81
N ARG A 102 -9.00 2.49 16.93
CA ARG A 102 -8.18 2.62 18.13
C ARG A 102 -7.71 4.05 18.33
N VAL A 103 -7.58 4.45 19.59
CA VAL A 103 -6.89 5.68 19.99
C VAL A 103 -5.62 5.28 20.73
N LEU A 104 -4.50 5.88 20.35
CA LEU A 104 -3.19 5.69 20.97
C LEU A 104 -2.70 7.01 21.54
N CYS A 105 -2.20 7.00 22.77
CA CYS A 105 -1.57 8.14 23.40
C CYS A 105 -0.40 7.63 24.27
N PRO A 106 0.81 8.23 24.19
CA PRO A 106 1.93 7.82 25.04
C PRO A 106 1.58 7.87 26.53
N LEU A 107 0.70 8.79 26.93
CA LEU A 107 0.28 8.97 28.32
C LEU A 107 -0.52 7.79 28.91
N PHE A 108 -1.03 6.86 28.08
CA PHE A 108 -1.72 5.65 28.55
C PHE A 108 -0.80 4.43 28.67
N MET A 109 0.45 4.57 28.25
CA MET A 109 1.40 3.46 28.23
C MET A 109 1.97 3.24 29.63
N LYS A 110 2.01 1.98 30.05
CA LYS A 110 2.53 1.61 31.38
C LYS A 110 4.05 1.74 31.45
N ASP A 111 4.71 1.43 30.35
CA ASP A 111 6.16 1.52 30.20
C ASP A 111 6.52 2.84 29.50
N GLU A 112 7.62 3.46 29.90
CA GLU A 112 8.17 4.60 29.17
C GLU A 112 8.54 4.15 27.76
N VAL A 113 7.88 4.77 26.78
CA VAL A 113 8.14 4.62 25.36
C VAL A 113 8.77 5.93 24.88
N ASP A 114 9.76 5.84 24.00
CA ASP A 114 10.28 7.00 23.29
C ASP A 114 9.47 7.26 22.00
N GLU A 115 9.75 8.38 21.33
CA GLU A 115 9.02 8.76 20.12
C GLU A 115 9.17 7.71 19.00
N ALA A 116 10.35 7.09 18.87
CA ALA A 116 10.60 6.06 17.86
C ALA A 116 9.78 4.79 18.13
N GLY A 117 9.77 4.30 19.37
CA GLY A 117 8.95 3.15 19.79
C GLY A 117 7.46 3.41 19.64
N TYR A 118 7.00 4.65 19.90
CA TYR A 118 5.61 5.04 19.67
C TYR A 118 5.23 4.96 18.20
N LEU A 119 6.09 5.44 17.29
CA LEU A 119 5.84 5.38 15.85
C LEU A 119 5.76 3.92 15.34
N GLU A 120 6.60 3.02 15.85
CA GLU A 120 6.53 1.59 15.52
C GLU A 120 5.22 0.96 16.04
N LEU A 121 4.79 1.31 17.26
CA LEU A 121 3.50 0.86 17.78
C LEU A 121 2.32 1.37 16.93
N VAL A 122 2.35 2.62 16.48
CA VAL A 122 1.34 3.19 15.58
C VAL A 122 1.26 2.40 14.27
N LYS A 123 2.40 2.05 13.67
CA LYS A 123 2.45 1.23 12.44
C LYS A 123 1.88 -0.17 12.66
N SER A 124 2.34 -0.87 13.70
CA SER A 124 1.85 -2.22 14.05
C SER A 124 0.36 -2.21 14.39
N SER A 125 -0.11 -1.18 15.08
CA SER A 125 -1.52 -0.99 15.42
C SER A 125 -2.40 -0.82 14.18
N LEU A 126 -1.98 -0.01 13.19
CA LEU A 126 -2.76 0.15 11.95
C LEU A 126 -2.88 -1.17 11.19
N ALA A 127 -1.74 -1.86 10.99
CA ALA A 127 -1.72 -3.16 10.34
C ALA A 127 -2.61 -4.19 11.06
N SER A 128 -2.64 -4.14 12.39
CA SER A 128 -3.50 -5.00 13.19
C SER A 128 -4.98 -4.68 12.99
N LEU A 129 -5.36 -3.40 12.91
CA LEU A 129 -6.75 -3.01 12.64
C LEU A 129 -7.21 -3.49 11.26
N GLU A 130 -6.38 -3.31 10.22
CA GLU A 130 -6.69 -3.79 8.86
C GLU A 130 -6.86 -5.32 8.83
N ALA A 131 -5.97 -6.06 9.52
CA ALA A 131 -6.08 -7.51 9.64
C ALA A 131 -7.37 -7.92 10.40
N MET A 132 -7.72 -7.22 11.48
CA MET A 132 -8.97 -7.46 12.22
C MET A 132 -10.20 -7.22 11.33
N ALA A 133 -10.25 -6.11 10.59
CA ALA A 133 -11.35 -5.80 9.69
C ALA A 133 -11.46 -6.85 8.56
N ALA A 134 -10.34 -7.34 8.03
CA ALA A 134 -10.31 -8.41 7.05
C ALA A 134 -10.84 -9.74 7.62
N ILE A 135 -10.39 -10.15 8.82
CA ILE A 135 -10.87 -11.37 9.51
C ILE A 135 -12.37 -11.28 9.77
N GLU A 136 -12.84 -10.17 10.32
CA GLU A 136 -14.27 -9.99 10.61
C GLU A 136 -15.11 -9.97 9.32
N ALA A 137 -14.56 -9.44 8.21
CA ALA A 137 -15.20 -9.50 6.90
C ALA A 137 -15.30 -10.92 6.34
N ILE A 138 -14.29 -11.77 6.55
CA ILE A 138 -14.35 -13.20 6.20
C ILE A 138 -15.54 -13.87 6.88
N GLU A 139 -15.74 -13.60 8.17
CA GLU A 139 -16.81 -14.23 8.95
C GLU A 139 -18.21 -13.73 8.58
N LYS A 140 -18.37 -12.39 8.51
CA LYS A 140 -19.67 -11.75 8.35
C LYS A 140 -20.09 -11.57 6.90
N LEU A 141 -19.18 -11.10 6.06
CA LEU A 141 -19.47 -10.71 4.68
C LEU A 141 -19.22 -11.86 3.69
N LYS A 142 -18.40 -12.85 4.07
CA LYS A 142 -18.10 -14.07 3.30
C LYS A 142 -17.77 -13.77 1.82
N PRO A 143 -16.80 -12.88 1.55
CA PRO A 143 -16.48 -12.47 0.19
C PRO A 143 -15.79 -13.60 -0.58
N ALA A 144 -15.79 -13.50 -1.91
CA ALA A 144 -14.94 -14.34 -2.75
C ALA A 144 -13.48 -13.84 -2.76
N VAL A 145 -13.28 -12.53 -2.60
CA VAL A 145 -11.96 -11.87 -2.67
C VAL A 145 -11.90 -10.75 -1.65
N ILE A 146 -10.78 -10.68 -0.94
CA ILE A 146 -10.38 -9.53 -0.13
C ILE A 146 -9.22 -8.82 -0.84
N LEU A 147 -9.43 -7.54 -1.16
CA LEU A 147 -8.40 -6.63 -1.63
C LEU A 147 -7.96 -5.75 -0.46
N VAL A 148 -6.71 -5.86 -0.05
CA VAL A 148 -6.10 -4.98 0.95
C VAL A 148 -5.30 -3.89 0.24
N ASP A 149 -5.50 -2.63 0.61
CA ASP A 149 -4.62 -1.54 0.16
C ASP A 149 -3.26 -1.63 0.89
N GLY A 150 -2.23 -1.99 0.14
CA GLY A 150 -0.88 -2.26 0.62
C GLY A 150 -0.44 -3.72 0.50
N SER A 151 0.83 -3.94 0.85
CA SER A 151 1.48 -5.25 0.71
C SER A 151 1.06 -6.21 1.83
N LEU A 152 0.75 -7.46 1.48
CA LEU A 152 0.53 -8.53 2.47
C LEU A 152 1.79 -8.81 3.31
N VAL A 153 2.98 -8.52 2.78
CA VAL A 153 4.25 -8.59 3.53
C VAL A 153 4.20 -7.64 4.74
N ARG A 154 3.59 -6.46 4.60
CA ARG A 154 3.41 -5.51 5.72
C ARG A 154 2.56 -6.14 6.82
N LEU A 155 1.44 -6.76 6.47
CA LEU A 155 0.59 -7.43 7.47
C LEU A 155 1.34 -8.57 8.18
N LYS A 156 2.11 -9.37 7.43
CA LYS A 156 2.98 -10.43 8.00
C LYS A 156 4.01 -9.90 9.00
N ILE A 157 4.58 -8.73 8.76
CA ILE A 157 5.62 -8.14 9.62
C ILE A 157 5.01 -7.41 10.81
N GLU A 158 4.00 -6.58 10.56
CA GLU A 158 3.48 -5.58 11.51
C GLU A 158 2.30 -6.10 12.33
N ALA A 159 1.56 -7.10 11.83
CA ALA A 159 0.40 -7.71 12.47
C ALA A 159 0.60 -9.22 12.70
N LYS A 160 1.83 -9.65 13.04
CA LYS A 160 2.24 -11.07 13.16
C LYS A 160 1.22 -11.99 13.82
N ASN A 161 0.64 -11.55 14.94
CA ASN A 161 -0.31 -12.37 15.71
C ASN A 161 -1.62 -12.61 14.95
N LEU A 162 -2.08 -11.63 14.17
CA LEU A 162 -3.33 -11.70 13.40
C LEU A 162 -3.10 -12.21 11.98
N TRP A 163 -1.88 -12.10 11.46
CA TRP A 163 -1.53 -12.51 10.10
C TRP A 163 -1.78 -14.01 9.89
N GLU A 164 -1.34 -14.86 10.83
CA GLU A 164 -1.52 -16.30 10.70
C GLU A 164 -3.00 -16.68 10.74
N ASP A 165 -3.80 -16.02 11.58
CA ASP A 165 -5.26 -16.21 11.63
C ASP A 165 -5.93 -15.76 10.33
N LEU A 166 -5.60 -14.57 9.83
CA LEU A 166 -6.13 -14.05 8.56
C LEU A 166 -5.78 -14.97 7.38
N LYS A 167 -4.51 -15.39 7.29
CA LYS A 167 -4.04 -16.30 6.25
C LYS A 167 -4.80 -17.63 6.32
N LYS A 168 -4.90 -18.21 7.51
CA LYS A 168 -5.59 -19.48 7.72
C LYS A 168 -7.06 -19.39 7.36
N GLU A 169 -7.78 -18.40 7.89
CA GLU A 169 -9.21 -18.22 7.60
C GLU A 169 -9.49 -17.98 6.11
N ALA A 170 -8.61 -17.23 5.43
CA ALA A 170 -8.73 -17.02 3.98
C ALA A 170 -8.53 -18.34 3.19
N ILE A 171 -7.52 -19.14 3.54
CA ILE A 171 -7.25 -20.43 2.88
C ILE A 171 -8.38 -21.44 3.16
N ASP A 172 -8.74 -21.63 4.43
CA ASP A 172 -9.71 -22.65 4.87
C ASP A 172 -11.11 -22.41 4.27
N ARG A 173 -11.42 -21.15 3.91
CA ARG A 173 -12.70 -20.74 3.33
C ARG A 173 -12.64 -20.44 1.84
N GLU A 174 -11.50 -20.73 1.19
CA GLU A 174 -11.28 -20.51 -0.24
C GLU A 174 -11.50 -19.05 -0.68
N ILE A 175 -11.14 -18.08 0.17
CA ILE A 175 -11.24 -16.64 -0.08
C ILE A 175 -9.88 -16.14 -0.59
N LEU A 176 -9.86 -15.50 -1.76
CA LEU A 176 -8.62 -14.93 -2.30
C LEU A 176 -8.20 -13.71 -1.48
N LEU A 177 -7.01 -13.76 -0.88
CA LEU A 177 -6.43 -12.65 -0.14
C LEU A 177 -5.36 -11.96 -0.99
N VAL A 178 -5.61 -10.72 -1.37
CA VAL A 178 -4.78 -9.99 -2.34
C VAL A 178 -4.35 -8.66 -1.74
N GLY A 179 -3.04 -8.41 -1.71
CA GLY A 179 -2.49 -7.08 -1.43
C GLY A 179 -2.27 -6.30 -2.72
N VAL A 180 -2.70 -5.03 -2.76
CA VAL A 180 -2.52 -4.14 -3.90
C VAL A 180 -1.60 -3.00 -3.50
N VAL A 181 -0.46 -2.85 -4.16
CA VAL A 181 0.63 -1.97 -3.71
C VAL A 181 0.87 -0.86 -4.74
N GLU A 182 0.52 0.37 -4.42
CA GLU A 182 0.83 1.51 -5.30
C GLU A 182 2.34 1.82 -5.35
N GLY A 183 2.99 1.83 -4.18
CA GLY A 183 4.38 2.23 -4.01
C GLY A 183 5.35 1.06 -4.03
N ILE A 184 5.80 0.60 -5.21
CA ILE A 184 6.75 -0.51 -5.31
C ILE A 184 8.19 -0.03 -5.04
N THR A 185 8.57 0.11 -3.77
CA THR A 185 9.91 0.55 -3.35
C THR A 185 10.94 -0.58 -3.18
N THR A 186 10.55 -1.82 -3.51
CA THR A 186 11.45 -2.97 -3.48
C THR A 186 12.56 -2.83 -4.53
N LYS A 187 13.61 -3.63 -4.40
CA LYS A 187 14.81 -3.60 -5.26
C LYS A 187 15.11 -4.97 -5.86
N ILE A 188 14.08 -5.76 -6.12
CA ILE A 188 14.23 -7.16 -6.56
C ILE A 188 14.97 -7.21 -7.90
N ILE A 189 14.54 -6.37 -8.85
CA ILE A 189 15.11 -6.32 -10.19
C ILE A 189 16.54 -5.78 -10.14
N SER A 190 16.77 -4.67 -9.44
CA SER A 190 18.11 -4.07 -9.40
C SER A 190 19.13 -4.94 -8.70
N ASN A 191 18.72 -5.70 -7.68
CA ASN A 191 19.61 -6.60 -6.96
C ASN A 191 20.06 -7.78 -7.83
N VAL A 192 19.13 -8.37 -8.60
CA VAL A 192 19.46 -9.50 -9.50
C VAL A 192 20.23 -9.05 -10.73
N LEU A 193 19.91 -7.88 -11.29
CA LEU A 193 20.56 -7.35 -12.49
C LEU A 193 21.76 -6.45 -12.20
N ARG A 194 22.24 -6.39 -10.95
CA ARG A 194 23.22 -5.39 -10.48
C ARG A 194 24.45 -5.24 -11.36
N GLU A 195 25.03 -6.35 -11.80
CA GLU A 195 26.26 -6.36 -12.62
C GLU A 195 26.01 -5.91 -14.08
N PHE A 196 24.77 -5.98 -14.55
CA PHE A 196 24.36 -5.57 -15.89
C PHE A 196 23.79 -4.14 -15.94
N LEU A 197 23.57 -3.54 -14.76
CA LEU A 197 23.00 -2.21 -14.63
C LEU A 197 24.10 -1.12 -14.56
N PRO A 198 23.90 0.03 -15.23
CA PRO A 198 24.75 1.20 -15.04
C PRO A 198 24.78 1.66 -13.59
N GLU A 199 25.91 2.24 -13.17
CA GLU A 199 26.16 2.56 -11.77
C GLU A 199 25.09 3.45 -11.14
N ALA A 200 24.55 4.42 -11.91
CA ALA A 200 23.49 5.30 -11.41
C ALA A 200 22.22 4.56 -10.97
N VAL A 201 21.93 3.40 -11.57
CA VAL A 201 20.66 2.65 -11.38
C VAL A 201 20.84 1.30 -10.67
N ARG A 202 22.05 0.93 -10.25
CA ARG A 202 22.32 -0.33 -9.50
C ARG A 202 21.53 -0.48 -8.18
N GLY A 203 21.01 0.62 -7.65
CA GLY A 203 20.15 0.64 -6.46
C GLY A 203 18.75 1.18 -6.71
N ALA A 204 18.28 1.14 -7.96
CA ALA A 204 16.96 1.57 -8.37
C ALA A 204 15.84 0.75 -7.73
N CYS A 205 14.74 1.43 -7.42
CA CYS A 205 13.53 0.72 -7.00
C CYS A 205 12.90 0.04 -8.21
N ASP A 206 12.13 -1.01 -7.98
CA ASP A 206 11.49 -1.76 -9.06
C ASP A 206 10.52 -0.88 -9.87
N TRP A 207 9.81 0.07 -9.22
CA TRP A 207 8.97 1.04 -9.93
C TRP A 207 9.77 1.91 -10.92
N GLU A 208 11.00 2.27 -10.57
CA GLU A 208 11.85 3.17 -11.35
C GLU A 208 12.36 2.46 -12.62
N LEU A 209 12.79 1.21 -12.47
CA LEU A 209 13.20 0.38 -13.60
C LEU A 209 12.00 0.08 -14.50
N LEU A 210 10.84 -0.25 -13.93
CA LEU A 210 9.66 -0.64 -14.70
C LEU A 210 8.83 0.51 -15.26
N PHE A 211 9.13 1.77 -14.91
CA PHE A 211 8.36 2.92 -15.37
C PHE A 211 8.36 3.00 -16.92
N GLY A 212 7.22 2.74 -17.53
CA GLY A 212 7.05 2.66 -18.98
C GLY A 212 7.58 1.38 -19.65
N ALA A 213 8.00 0.36 -18.89
CA ALA A 213 8.52 -0.90 -19.42
C ALA A 213 7.42 -1.92 -19.78
N LEU A 214 6.26 -1.79 -19.14
CA LEU A 214 5.10 -2.67 -19.30
C LEU A 214 4.06 -2.05 -20.23
N ASP A 215 3.43 -2.87 -21.07
CA ASP A 215 2.20 -2.48 -21.77
C ASP A 215 1.00 -2.43 -20.82
N VAL A 216 -0.04 -1.70 -21.20
CA VAL A 216 -1.30 -1.67 -20.42
C VAL A 216 -1.94 -3.06 -20.45
N GLY A 217 -2.22 -3.59 -19.26
CA GLY A 217 -2.68 -4.96 -19.04
C GLY A 217 -1.55 -5.98 -18.90
N GLU A 218 -0.28 -5.58 -19.02
CA GLU A 218 0.85 -6.49 -18.87
C GLU A 218 1.38 -6.49 -17.43
N GLY A 219 1.65 -7.70 -16.91
CA GLY A 219 2.27 -7.96 -15.62
C GLY A 219 3.64 -8.63 -15.77
N LEU A 220 4.56 -8.31 -14.88
CA LEU A 220 5.80 -9.04 -14.65
C LEU A 220 5.65 -9.84 -13.35
N GLU A 221 5.47 -11.14 -13.47
CA GLU A 221 5.55 -12.06 -12.34
C GLU A 221 7.02 -12.25 -11.97
N VAL A 222 7.37 -11.96 -10.71
CA VAL A 222 8.74 -12.11 -10.21
C VAL A 222 8.86 -13.33 -9.32
N ILE A 223 10.01 -14.00 -9.38
CA ILE A 223 10.33 -15.08 -8.44
C ILE A 223 10.50 -14.44 -7.05
N PRO A 224 9.77 -14.91 -6.02
CA PRO A 224 9.90 -14.35 -4.69
C PRO A 224 11.27 -14.64 -4.09
N THR A 225 11.88 -13.62 -3.50
CA THR A 225 13.15 -13.71 -2.78
C THR A 225 13.09 -12.88 -1.50
N GLY A 226 13.75 -13.32 -0.42
CA GLY A 226 13.90 -12.55 0.81
C GLY A 226 12.56 -12.27 1.50
N ILE A 227 12.25 -11.00 1.78
CA ILE A 227 11.03 -10.63 2.55
C ILE A 227 9.71 -11.03 1.87
N LYS A 228 9.73 -11.29 0.56
CA LYS A 228 8.57 -11.74 -0.22
C LYS A 228 8.44 -13.26 -0.29
N GLU A 229 9.29 -14.01 0.42
CA GLU A 229 9.11 -15.46 0.57
C GLU A 229 7.75 -15.80 1.21
N GLY A 230 7.05 -16.76 0.60
CA GLY A 230 5.67 -17.12 0.92
C GLY A 230 4.61 -16.29 0.19
N PHE A 231 5.01 -15.40 -0.72
CA PHE A 231 4.10 -14.65 -1.58
C PHE A 231 4.47 -14.81 -3.04
N ARG A 232 3.47 -14.67 -3.90
CA ARG A 232 3.62 -14.47 -5.33
C ARG A 232 3.40 -13.00 -5.63
N THR A 233 4.39 -12.35 -6.24
CA THR A 233 4.32 -10.92 -6.57
C THR A 233 4.27 -10.73 -8.08
N VAL A 234 3.35 -9.89 -8.53
CA VAL A 234 3.27 -9.41 -9.91
C VAL A 234 3.34 -7.90 -9.92
N PHE A 235 4.23 -7.32 -10.73
CA PHE A 235 4.22 -5.89 -11.03
C PHE A 235 3.42 -5.67 -12.31
N ILE A 236 2.28 -5.02 -12.24
CA ILE A 236 1.32 -4.90 -13.35
C ILE A 236 1.01 -3.44 -13.66
N ARG A 237 0.86 -3.13 -14.95
CA ARG A 237 0.37 -1.83 -15.41
C ARG A 237 -1.09 -1.95 -15.85
N THR A 238 -2.01 -1.39 -15.08
CA THR A 238 -3.47 -1.56 -15.25
C THR A 238 -4.19 -0.33 -15.81
N SER A 239 -3.50 0.81 -15.91
CA SER A 239 -4.01 2.05 -16.47
C SER A 239 -3.02 2.65 -17.48
N ILE A 240 -3.33 3.81 -18.04
CA ILE A 240 -2.39 4.55 -18.89
C ILE A 240 -1.19 5.10 -18.12
N ASP A 241 -1.24 5.13 -16.79
CA ASP A 241 -0.10 5.53 -15.96
C ASP A 241 1.11 4.63 -16.28
N PRO A 242 2.28 5.18 -16.63
CA PRO A 242 3.49 4.39 -16.89
C PRO A 242 4.05 3.68 -15.65
N LYS A 243 3.66 4.08 -14.43
CA LYS A 243 4.10 3.46 -13.20
C LYS A 243 3.25 2.21 -12.90
N PRO A 244 3.86 1.04 -12.71
CA PRO A 244 3.12 -0.17 -12.33
C PRO A 244 2.73 -0.15 -10.85
N ILE A 245 1.75 -1.00 -10.52
CA ILE A 245 1.38 -1.38 -9.16
C ILE A 245 1.84 -2.81 -8.87
N GLY A 246 2.02 -3.14 -7.60
CA GLY A 246 2.30 -4.50 -7.14
C GLY A 246 1.02 -5.22 -6.78
N ILE A 247 0.96 -6.52 -7.07
CA ILE A 247 -0.03 -7.46 -6.55
C ILE A 247 0.74 -8.48 -5.72
N ASP A 248 0.34 -8.67 -4.47
CA ASP A 248 0.81 -9.74 -3.60
C ASP A 248 -0.32 -10.76 -3.40
N LEU A 249 -0.01 -12.03 -3.68
CA LEU A 249 -0.90 -13.16 -3.46
C LEU A 249 -0.18 -14.18 -2.56
N LEU A 250 -0.94 -14.95 -1.79
CA LEU A 250 -0.38 -16.06 -1.03
C LEU A 250 0.22 -17.11 -1.98
N GLU A 251 1.32 -17.73 -1.57
CA GLU A 251 1.93 -18.85 -2.28
C GLU A 251 0.92 -19.97 -2.56
N GLU A 252 0.12 -20.30 -1.57
CA GLU A 252 -0.91 -21.35 -1.61
C GLU A 252 -2.04 -21.03 -2.59
N GLN A 253 -2.20 -19.76 -2.98
CA GLN A 253 -3.25 -19.30 -3.90
C GLN A 253 -2.70 -19.05 -5.31
N TYR A 254 -1.47 -19.47 -5.61
CA TYR A 254 -0.79 -19.17 -6.87
C TYR A 254 -1.59 -19.54 -8.13
N GLU A 255 -2.35 -20.63 -8.11
CA GLU A 255 -3.17 -21.06 -9.24
C GLU A 255 -4.18 -19.98 -9.69
N TYR A 256 -4.57 -19.08 -8.79
CA TYR A 256 -5.51 -17.99 -9.05
C TYR A 256 -4.84 -16.69 -9.51
N ILE A 257 -3.50 -16.64 -9.65
CA ILE A 257 -2.82 -15.39 -10.00
C ILE A 257 -3.38 -14.76 -11.27
N LYS A 258 -3.74 -15.58 -12.26
CA LYS A 258 -4.29 -15.08 -13.52
C LYS A 258 -5.67 -14.45 -13.34
N GLN A 259 -6.50 -15.06 -12.50
CA GLN A 259 -7.81 -14.53 -12.15
C GLN A 259 -7.67 -13.19 -11.42
N VAL A 260 -6.73 -13.10 -10.47
CA VAL A 260 -6.45 -11.87 -9.72
C VAL A 260 -5.97 -10.75 -10.65
N GLU A 261 -5.00 -11.00 -11.54
CA GLU A 261 -4.54 -9.98 -12.48
C GLU A 261 -5.69 -9.45 -13.36
N ASN A 262 -6.53 -10.34 -13.89
CA ASN A 262 -7.69 -9.96 -14.70
C ASN A 262 -8.70 -9.15 -13.88
N LEU A 263 -8.94 -9.53 -12.62
CA LEU A 263 -9.85 -8.81 -11.72
C LEU A 263 -9.35 -7.39 -11.45
N ILE A 264 -8.10 -7.24 -11.01
CA ILE A 264 -7.49 -5.93 -10.74
C ILE A 264 -7.55 -5.06 -12.00
N PHE A 265 -7.15 -5.59 -13.16
CA PHE A 265 -7.23 -4.83 -14.42
C PHE A 265 -8.65 -4.44 -14.83
N THR A 266 -9.65 -5.24 -14.46
CA THR A 266 -11.06 -4.94 -14.72
C THR A 266 -11.55 -3.77 -13.86
N LEU A 267 -11.21 -3.78 -12.57
CA LEU A 267 -11.63 -2.80 -11.58
C LEU A 267 -10.89 -1.46 -11.67
N THR A 268 -9.73 -1.43 -12.33
CA THR A 268 -8.94 -0.21 -12.53
C THR A 268 -9.53 0.66 -13.67
N PRO A 269 -9.90 1.92 -13.40
CA PRO A 269 -10.25 2.88 -14.43
C PRO A 269 -9.05 3.18 -15.33
N ARG A 270 -9.29 3.33 -16.64
CA ARG A 270 -8.22 3.53 -17.64
C ARG A 270 -7.33 4.74 -17.35
N ASP A 271 -7.93 5.84 -16.91
CA ASP A 271 -7.27 7.13 -16.71
C ASP A 271 -6.93 7.39 -15.22
N SER A 272 -6.86 6.33 -14.40
CA SER A 272 -6.44 6.43 -12.99
C SER A 272 -4.94 6.19 -12.80
N ARG A 273 -4.49 6.33 -11.55
CA ARG A 273 -3.15 5.97 -11.05
C ARG A 273 -2.84 4.46 -11.01
N GLY A 274 -3.69 3.62 -11.62
CA GLY A 274 -3.50 2.16 -11.67
C GLY A 274 -4.24 1.38 -10.57
N ILE A 275 -4.77 2.05 -9.56
CA ILE A 275 -5.45 1.41 -8.43
C ILE A 275 -6.90 1.05 -8.78
N PRO A 276 -7.41 -0.13 -8.34
CA PRO A 276 -8.82 -0.49 -8.45
C PRO A 276 -9.74 0.57 -7.85
N LEU A 277 -10.80 0.94 -8.58
CA LEU A 277 -11.76 1.95 -8.13
C LEU A 277 -12.36 1.62 -6.75
N TRP A 278 -12.55 0.33 -6.47
CA TRP A 278 -13.10 -0.11 -5.19
C TRP A 278 -12.21 0.25 -4.01
N LEU A 279 -10.89 0.13 -4.14
CA LEU A 279 -9.95 0.52 -3.09
C LEU A 279 -9.93 2.03 -2.90
N ASP A 280 -9.94 2.83 -3.98
CA ASP A 280 -10.06 4.29 -3.88
C ASP A 280 -11.34 4.73 -3.15
N LEU A 281 -12.45 3.98 -3.30
CA LEU A 281 -13.69 4.25 -2.55
C LEU A 281 -13.57 3.89 -1.06
N VAL A 282 -12.85 2.81 -0.73
CA VAL A 282 -12.58 2.42 0.66
C VAL A 282 -11.65 3.43 1.33
N ASP A 283 -10.53 3.81 0.70
CA ASP A 283 -9.58 4.83 1.19
C ASP A 283 -10.29 6.15 1.50
N LYS A 284 -11.06 6.65 0.54
CA LYS A 284 -11.81 7.89 0.73
C LYS A 284 -12.75 7.84 1.92
N LYS A 285 -13.35 6.68 2.20
CA LYS A 285 -14.34 6.50 3.26
C LYS A 285 -13.72 6.22 4.63
N VAL A 286 -12.59 5.51 4.68
CA VAL A 286 -11.89 5.22 5.94
C VAL A 286 -11.13 6.42 6.48
N LYS A 287 -10.89 7.45 5.66
CA LYS A 287 -10.12 8.64 6.03
C LYS A 287 -10.65 9.35 7.29
N ILE A 288 -9.78 9.47 8.30
CA ILE A 288 -10.00 10.30 9.49
C ILE A 288 -9.64 11.74 9.13
N SER A 289 -10.66 12.56 8.90
CA SER A 289 -10.46 13.99 8.60
C SER A 289 -9.99 14.79 9.83
N ASP A 290 -9.28 15.89 9.57
CA ASP A 290 -8.87 16.83 10.62
C ASP A 290 -10.09 17.39 11.37
N ALA A 291 -11.19 17.64 10.66
CA ALA A 291 -12.45 18.10 11.28
C ALA A 291 -13.03 17.09 12.29
N LEU A 292 -12.93 15.79 11.99
CA LEU A 292 -13.35 14.75 12.94
C LEU A 292 -12.44 14.75 14.18
N LEU A 293 -11.13 14.80 13.96
CA LEU A 293 -10.15 14.84 15.05
C LEU A 293 -10.38 16.07 15.95
N GLU A 294 -10.49 17.27 15.36
CA GLU A 294 -10.79 18.50 16.09
C GLU A 294 -12.11 18.42 16.87
N GLY A 295 -13.15 17.83 16.28
CA GLY A 295 -14.44 17.62 16.95
C GLY A 295 -14.31 16.75 18.21
N LEU A 296 -13.55 15.65 18.11
CA LEU A 296 -13.26 14.77 19.26
C LEU A 296 -12.48 15.52 20.35
N LEU A 297 -11.45 16.29 19.98
CA LEU A 297 -10.65 17.04 20.95
C LEU A 297 -11.50 18.08 21.69
N LYS A 298 -12.30 18.87 20.96
CA LYS A 298 -13.17 19.89 21.56
C LYS A 298 -14.21 19.28 22.49
N MET A 299 -14.79 18.14 22.11
CA MET A 299 -15.82 17.46 22.90
C MET A 299 -15.28 16.85 24.19
N TYR A 300 -14.10 16.22 24.16
CA TYR A 300 -13.61 15.43 25.28
C TYR A 300 -12.55 16.12 26.14
N LEU A 301 -11.76 17.04 25.57
CA LEU A 301 -10.74 17.78 26.31
C LEU A 301 -11.17 19.22 26.59
N GLY A 302 -12.05 19.81 25.79
CA GLY A 302 -12.39 21.23 25.88
C GLY A 302 -11.27 22.14 25.36
N GLU A 303 -11.48 23.46 25.44
CA GLU A 303 -10.58 24.46 24.85
C GLU A 303 -9.24 24.60 25.61
N ASP A 304 -9.23 24.26 26.90
CA ASP A 304 -8.10 24.45 27.82
C ASP A 304 -6.87 23.59 27.46
N PHE A 305 -7.07 22.47 26.76
CA PHE A 305 -5.99 21.56 26.35
C PHE A 305 -5.38 21.90 24.99
N SER A 306 -5.92 22.91 24.30
CA SER A 306 -5.43 23.36 22.99
C SER A 306 -3.96 23.79 23.02
N GLU A 307 -3.46 24.30 24.15
CA GLU A 307 -2.08 24.74 24.31
C GLU A 307 -1.06 23.60 24.34
N PHE A 308 -1.46 22.42 24.80
CA PHE A 308 -0.57 21.24 24.89
C PHE A 308 -0.52 20.46 23.56
N LEU A 309 -1.59 20.56 22.76
CA LEU A 309 -1.75 19.81 21.51
C LEU A 309 -1.47 20.65 20.25
N THR A 310 -1.19 21.94 20.39
CA THR A 310 -0.91 22.84 19.26
C THR A 310 0.50 23.45 19.39
N PRO A 311 1.44 23.16 18.48
CA PRO A 311 2.76 23.76 18.50
C PRO A 311 2.66 25.29 18.43
N LYS A 312 3.47 26.01 19.21
CA LYS A 312 3.57 27.49 19.14
C LYS A 312 3.86 28.01 17.72
N ARG A 313 4.45 27.18 16.85
CA ARG A 313 4.71 27.51 15.43
C ARG A 313 3.45 27.53 14.56
N ALA A 314 2.44 26.70 14.86
CA ALA A 314 1.17 26.70 14.13
C ALA A 314 0.30 27.93 14.44
N LYS A 315 0.58 28.62 15.55
CA LYS A 315 -0.05 29.90 15.92
C LYS A 315 0.57 31.12 15.21
N ARG A 316 1.60 30.93 14.37
CA ARG A 316 2.15 32.02 13.55
C ARG A 316 1.33 32.15 12.28
N THR A 317 0.44 33.14 12.23
CA THR A 317 -0.14 33.62 10.98
C THR A 317 0.99 34.15 10.08
N PRO A 318 0.94 33.94 8.75
CA PRO A 318 1.96 34.45 7.81
C PRO A 318 2.23 35.95 7.93
#